data_AF-A0A7S2EAZ8-F1
#
_entry.id   AF-A0A7S2EAZ8-F1
#
_cell.length_a   1.000
_cell.length_b   1.000
_cell.length_c   1.000
_cell.angle_alpha   90.00
_cell.angle_beta   90.00
_cell.angle_gamma   90.00
#
_symmetry.space_group_name_H-M   'P 1'
#
loop_
_entity.id
_entity.type
_entity.pdbx_description
1 polymer ?
#
loop_
_entity_poly.entity_id
_entity_poly.type
_entity_poly.pdbx_seq_one_letter_code
_entity_poly.pdbx_strand_id
1 'polypeptide(L)'
;VILAIIGVIMVILMAGRGGQEEENPIQWTPPSKRFLSLLALLIERGITPAEVLDDPSSPQNRAALWLADEDPLSIPLDTSFDHAVQRYRLVALYYSTGGAEGYWIENLKFLSEEHECNWNDGGDVYGLGVHCGFGVGSDPDEVDKLNFMANNLTGPMPAEMWTMGTLRNATFMQNGLTGVVPESIGELLHLEFICLGFNGFTGTVPEQVGELTKLTWIGMDANNLVGTVPSSVLQLSNLRNISMAWNSLTGTIPSMTKETNPNLRWVYFGNNNLAGPVPPSLPPFVSIVDLPGNRLNGTIPEGLANLENFKWLNLGRNELTGKVPEFLTGVTSLSRQLRLHQNKLTGTIPEEIGNLAKLVRLDLSGNSLNGTVPMGISGMEKLQILHLQDNELEGQIPESLEDLLELNSARFENNNLEGGVGSICGGGNKDIFERATPAQLVVDCLGEEPRVLCECCTECCDGSGTCRPNPQRS
;
A
#
# COMPACT_ATOMS: atom_id res chain seq x y z
N VAL A 1 2.11 47.86 15.89
CA VAL A 1 1.61 47.95 14.50
C VAL A 1 0.67 46.79 14.19
N ILE A 2 1.06 45.54 14.45
CA ILE A 2 0.18 44.35 14.32
C ILE A 2 -1.09 44.45 15.20
N LEU A 3 -0.98 44.88 16.47
CA LEU A 3 -2.13 45.15 17.34
C LEU A 3 -3.06 46.28 16.83
N ALA A 4 -2.56 47.20 16.01
CA ALA A 4 -3.37 48.25 15.40
C ALA A 4 -4.07 47.76 14.12
N ILE A 5 -3.49 46.79 13.42
CA ILE A 5 -4.07 46.16 12.22
C ILE A 5 -5.26 45.26 12.62
N ILE A 6 -5.12 44.47 13.71
CA ILE A 6 -6.22 43.64 14.26
C ILE A 6 -7.39 44.51 14.74
N GLY A 7 -7.10 45.66 15.37
CA GLY A 7 -8.13 46.61 15.79
C GLY A 7 -8.92 47.25 14.63
N VAL A 8 -8.28 47.46 13.47
CA VAL A 8 -8.93 48.03 12.27
C VAL A 8 -9.78 46.99 11.54
N ILE A 9 -9.36 45.72 11.50
CA ILE A 9 -10.13 44.62 10.89
C ILE A 9 -11.43 44.34 11.68
N MET A 10 -11.37 44.40 13.02
CA MET A 10 -12.55 44.29 13.89
C MET A 10 -13.61 45.37 13.63
N VAL A 11 -13.20 46.62 13.36
CA VAL A 11 -14.12 47.73 13.06
C VAL A 11 -14.81 47.56 11.70
N ILE A 12 -14.12 46.97 10.71
CA ILE A 12 -14.68 46.72 9.38
C ILE A 12 -15.73 45.59 9.45
N LEU A 13 -15.53 44.56 10.27
CA LEU A 13 -16.52 43.49 10.49
C LEU A 13 -17.78 43.99 11.21
N MET A 14 -17.66 44.99 12.10
CA MET A 14 -18.81 45.61 12.77
C MET A 14 -19.69 46.48 11.85
N ALA A 15 -19.13 47.05 10.77
CA ALA A 15 -19.87 47.94 9.87
C ALA A 15 -20.72 47.21 8.81
N GLY A 16 -20.52 45.90 8.61
CA GLY A 16 -21.18 45.10 7.58
C GLY A 16 -22.51 44.43 7.96
N ARG A 17 -22.93 44.50 9.22
CA ARG A 17 -24.17 43.86 9.73
C ARG A 17 -25.14 44.89 10.31
N GLY A 18 -25.69 45.74 9.45
CA GLY A 18 -26.83 46.59 9.79
C GLY A 18 -28.09 46.10 9.07
N GLY A 19 -28.87 45.22 9.71
CA GLY A 19 -30.18 44.80 9.19
C GLY A 19 -30.78 43.58 9.88
N GLN A 20 -31.56 43.83 10.94
CA GLN A 20 -32.68 43.07 11.53
C GLN A 20 -32.63 41.53 11.59
N GLU A 21 -32.52 40.96 12.80
CA GLU A 21 -33.62 40.27 13.55
C GLU A 21 -33.07 39.66 14.86
N GLU A 22 -33.96 39.41 15.82
CA GLU A 22 -33.72 38.99 17.21
C GLU A 22 -32.94 37.67 17.34
N GLU A 23 -31.75 37.70 17.96
CA GLU A 23 -31.13 36.51 18.55
C GLU A 23 -30.45 36.85 19.89
N ASN A 24 -30.49 35.91 20.83
CA ASN A 24 -29.78 35.92 22.12
C ASN A 24 -28.43 36.64 22.01
N PRO A 25 -28.08 37.54 22.94
CA PRO A 25 -26.75 38.14 22.92
C PRO A 25 -25.74 37.02 23.13
N ILE A 26 -25.06 36.62 22.06
CA ILE A 26 -23.85 35.80 22.13
C ILE A 26 -22.95 36.55 23.12
N GLN A 27 -22.76 35.97 24.31
CA GLN A 27 -21.84 36.52 25.29
C GLN A 27 -20.45 36.43 24.69
N TRP A 28 -20.01 37.50 24.05
CA TRP A 28 -18.67 37.59 23.51
C TRP A 28 -17.71 37.73 24.68
N THR A 29 -17.04 36.64 25.02
CA THR A 29 -15.91 36.67 25.95
C THR A 29 -14.67 37.12 25.18
N PRO A 30 -13.99 38.21 25.59
CA PRO A 30 -12.74 38.60 24.97
C PRO A 30 -11.71 37.46 25.08
N PRO A 31 -10.83 37.28 24.07
CA PRO A 31 -9.82 36.22 24.10
C PRO A 31 -8.92 36.35 25.33
N SER A 32 -8.57 35.22 25.94
CA SER A 32 -7.72 35.23 27.13
C SER A 32 -6.31 35.72 26.80
N LYS A 33 -5.61 36.29 27.79
CA LYS A 33 -4.19 36.67 27.61
C LYS A 33 -3.32 35.48 27.22
N ARG A 34 -3.63 34.30 27.79
CA ARG A 34 -2.91 33.05 27.54
C ARG A 34 -3.09 32.59 26.09
N PHE A 35 -4.31 32.68 25.56
CA PHE A 35 -4.59 32.40 24.16
C PHE A 35 -3.82 33.33 23.22
N LEU A 36 -3.88 34.64 23.45
CA LEU A 36 -3.12 35.62 22.64
C LEU A 36 -1.60 35.38 22.69
N SER A 37 -1.07 35.01 23.86
CA SER A 37 0.35 34.63 24.01
C SER A 37 0.70 33.35 23.24
N LEU A 38 -0.16 32.33 23.29
CA LEU A 38 0.03 31.09 22.54
C LEU A 38 0.03 31.36 21.02
N LEU A 39 -0.94 32.12 20.51
CA LEU A 39 -1.00 32.48 19.09
C LEU A 39 0.28 33.18 18.64
N ALA A 40 0.76 34.15 19.41
CA ALA A 40 1.99 34.86 19.08
C ALA A 40 3.20 33.91 19.00
N LEU A 41 3.33 32.97 19.93
CA LEU A 41 4.43 32.00 19.95
C LEU A 41 4.33 30.99 18.80
N LEU A 42 3.13 30.50 18.46
CA LEU A 42 2.93 29.60 17.32
C LEU A 42 3.33 30.26 15.99
N ILE A 43 2.99 31.55 15.81
CA ILE A 43 3.35 32.34 14.63
C ILE A 43 4.85 32.61 14.60
N GLU A 44 5.42 33.10 15.71
CA GLU A 44 6.84 33.46 15.80
C GLU A 44 7.76 32.26 15.53
N ARG A 45 7.34 31.07 15.95
CA ARG A 45 8.08 29.82 15.73
C ARG A 45 7.75 29.14 14.40
N GLY A 46 6.88 29.74 13.58
CA GLY A 46 6.51 29.19 12.27
C GLY A 46 5.76 27.87 12.33
N ILE A 47 5.07 27.58 13.44
CA ILE A 47 4.28 26.36 13.60
C ILE A 47 3.01 26.45 12.76
N THR A 48 2.24 27.53 12.92
CA THR A 48 1.00 27.76 12.16
C THR A 48 0.97 29.19 11.64
N PRO A 49 0.63 29.43 10.36
CA PRO A 49 0.51 30.77 9.81
C PRO A 49 -0.56 31.62 10.51
N ALA A 50 -0.31 32.93 10.58
CA ALA A 50 -1.23 33.89 11.22
C ALA A 50 -2.62 33.86 10.57
N GLU A 51 -2.69 33.71 9.25
CA GLU A 51 -3.95 33.71 8.51
C GLU A 51 -4.86 32.54 8.90
N VAL A 52 -4.28 31.40 9.25
CA VAL A 52 -5.02 30.21 9.70
C VAL A 52 -5.46 30.39 11.15
N LEU A 53 -4.60 30.96 12.00
CA LEU A 53 -4.90 31.22 13.41
C LEU A 53 -5.87 32.38 13.62
N ASP A 54 -5.96 33.32 12.68
CA ASP A 54 -6.90 34.45 12.77
C ASP A 54 -8.34 34.05 12.43
N ASP A 55 -8.55 32.90 11.76
CA ASP A 55 -9.88 32.36 11.45
C ASP A 55 -10.43 31.53 12.63
N PRO A 56 -11.47 31.99 13.35
CA PRO A 56 -12.03 31.25 14.50
C PRO A 56 -12.69 29.92 14.12
N SER A 57 -12.99 29.71 12.84
CA SER A 57 -13.55 28.45 12.35
C SER A 57 -12.49 27.42 11.99
N SER A 58 -11.21 27.80 11.94
CA SER A 58 -10.14 26.88 11.60
C SER A 58 -9.91 25.85 12.73
N PRO A 59 -9.63 24.59 12.40
CA PRO A 59 -9.25 23.58 13.40
C PRO A 59 -8.07 24.01 14.28
N GLN A 60 -7.10 24.72 13.71
CA GLN A 60 -5.92 25.23 14.39
C GLN A 60 -6.27 26.30 15.43
N ASN A 61 -7.14 27.25 15.10
CA ASN A 61 -7.61 28.23 16.07
C ASN A 61 -8.36 27.53 17.21
N ARG A 62 -9.27 26.60 16.90
CA ARG A 62 -9.98 25.78 17.91
C ARG A 62 -9.01 25.02 18.81
N ALA A 63 -7.96 24.42 18.24
CA ALA A 63 -6.94 23.71 18.98
C ALA A 63 -6.13 24.63 19.91
N ALA A 64 -5.74 25.82 19.42
CA ALA A 64 -5.04 26.81 20.23
C ALA A 64 -5.94 27.34 21.36
N LEU A 65 -7.23 27.54 21.10
CA LEU A 65 -8.20 28.01 22.10
C LEU A 65 -8.37 26.96 23.20
N TRP A 66 -8.58 25.70 22.80
CA TRP A 66 -8.67 24.59 23.73
C TRP A 66 -7.39 24.48 24.59
N LEU A 67 -6.21 24.52 24.00
CA LEU A 67 -4.95 24.42 24.75
C LEU A 67 -4.73 25.60 25.72
N ALA A 68 -5.21 26.79 25.34
CA ALA A 68 -5.07 27.97 26.17
C ALA A 68 -6.04 27.97 27.36
N ASP A 69 -7.31 27.64 27.12
CA ASP A 69 -8.39 27.97 28.05
C ASP A 69 -9.14 26.74 28.59
N GLU A 70 -9.01 25.57 27.94
CA GLU A 70 -9.79 24.35 28.27
C GLU A 70 -8.92 23.13 28.62
N ASP A 71 -7.62 23.13 28.30
CA ASP A 71 -6.73 21.98 28.55
C ASP A 71 -6.63 21.66 30.05
N PRO A 72 -7.13 20.50 30.48
CA PRO A 72 -7.15 20.14 31.90
C PRO A 72 -5.75 19.91 32.48
N LEU A 73 -4.75 19.60 31.65
CA LEU A 73 -3.35 19.47 32.08
C LEU A 73 -2.69 20.85 32.33
N SER A 74 -3.21 21.91 31.69
CA SER A 74 -2.79 23.30 31.91
C SER A 74 -1.28 23.54 31.79
N ILE A 75 -0.66 23.09 30.68
CA ILE A 75 0.79 23.15 30.47
C ILE A 75 1.34 24.59 30.55
N PRO A 76 2.43 24.86 31.29
CA PRO A 76 3.06 26.19 31.31
C PRO A 76 3.69 26.57 29.95
N LEU A 77 3.29 27.70 29.38
CA LEU A 77 3.82 28.17 28.08
C LEU A 77 5.24 28.77 28.16
N ASP A 78 5.68 29.18 29.36
CA ASP A 78 6.95 29.87 29.59
C ASP A 78 8.14 28.91 29.80
N THR A 79 7.87 27.73 30.36
CA THR A 79 8.86 26.74 30.78
C THR A 79 8.75 25.42 30.01
N SER A 80 7.61 25.15 29.38
CA SER A 80 7.33 23.88 28.69
C SER A 80 6.69 24.12 27.31
N PHE A 81 7.20 25.10 26.57
CA PHE A 81 6.61 25.48 25.28
C PHE A 81 6.66 24.35 24.24
N ASP A 82 7.74 23.57 24.18
CA ASP A 82 7.86 22.47 23.21
C ASP A 82 6.83 21.35 23.51
N HIS A 83 6.57 21.09 24.80
CA HIS A 83 5.50 20.20 25.24
C HIS A 83 4.12 20.75 24.83
N ALA A 84 3.88 22.05 25.03
CA ALA A 84 2.65 22.70 24.59
C ALA A 84 2.46 22.61 23.06
N VAL A 85 3.53 22.76 22.25
CA VAL A 85 3.47 22.64 20.79
C VAL A 85 3.16 21.22 20.34
N GLN A 86 3.76 20.21 20.97
CA GLN A 86 3.45 18.81 20.69
C GLN A 86 1.98 18.50 20.94
N ARG A 87 1.46 18.90 22.10
CA ARG A 87 0.05 18.75 22.44
C ARG A 87 -0.85 19.53 21.48
N TYR A 88 -0.49 20.76 21.12
CA TYR A 88 -1.20 21.57 20.11
C TYR A 88 -1.32 20.84 18.76
N ARG A 89 -0.23 20.25 18.25
CA ARG A 89 -0.24 19.50 16.97
C ARG A 89 -1.25 18.36 16.98
N LEU A 90 -1.27 17.58 18.06
CA LEU A 90 -2.22 16.48 18.22
C LEU A 90 -3.66 16.98 18.31
N VAL A 91 -3.92 18.05 19.07
CA VAL A 91 -5.26 18.65 19.18
C VAL A 91 -5.70 19.24 17.83
N ALA A 92 -4.80 19.83 17.06
CA ALA A 92 -5.08 20.28 15.70
C ALA A 92 -5.45 19.10 14.79
N LEU A 93 -4.75 17.95 14.88
CA LEU A 93 -5.14 16.72 14.20
C LEU A 93 -6.56 16.29 14.57
N TYR A 94 -6.88 16.29 15.86
CA TYR A 94 -8.22 15.93 16.36
C TYR A 94 -9.32 16.82 15.76
N TYR A 95 -9.17 18.15 15.83
CA TYR A 95 -10.16 19.07 15.26
C TYR A 95 -10.18 19.12 13.74
N SER A 96 -9.08 18.73 13.06
CA SER A 96 -9.00 18.74 11.60
C SER A 96 -9.64 17.51 10.98
N THR A 97 -9.74 16.42 11.73
CA THR A 97 -10.07 15.10 11.17
C THR A 97 -11.34 14.46 11.71
N GLY A 98 -12.26 15.27 12.23
CA GLY A 98 -13.59 14.81 12.65
C GLY A 98 -13.66 14.31 14.09
N GLY A 99 -12.60 14.51 14.88
CA GLY A 99 -12.57 14.05 16.27
C GLY A 99 -13.64 14.72 17.12
N ALA A 100 -13.73 16.06 17.05
CA ALA A 100 -14.71 16.84 17.81
C ALA A 100 -16.15 16.61 17.34
N GLU A 101 -16.31 16.22 16.07
CA GLU A 101 -17.58 15.87 15.44
C GLU A 101 -18.01 14.42 15.77
N GLY A 102 -17.20 13.66 16.51
CA GLY A 102 -17.51 12.30 16.96
C GLY A 102 -17.35 11.24 15.87
N TYR A 103 -16.55 11.52 14.83
CA TYR A 103 -16.32 10.56 13.73
C TYR A 103 -15.27 9.50 14.06
N TRP A 104 -14.32 9.82 14.94
CA TRP A 104 -13.28 8.89 15.35
C TRP A 104 -13.89 7.68 16.06
N ILE A 105 -13.45 6.47 15.70
CA ILE A 105 -13.93 5.23 16.32
C ILE A 105 -13.40 5.12 17.76
N GLU A 106 -12.08 5.26 17.91
CA GLU A 106 -11.42 5.25 19.21
C GLU A 106 -10.85 6.64 19.49
N ASN A 107 -11.33 7.28 20.56
CA ASN A 107 -10.88 8.62 20.96
C ASN A 107 -9.61 8.55 21.86
N LEU A 108 -9.25 7.38 22.38
CA LEU A 108 -7.95 7.11 23.03
C LEU A 108 -7.50 8.16 24.07
N LYS A 109 -8.44 8.62 24.91
CA LYS A 109 -8.20 9.65 25.95
C LYS A 109 -7.75 11.01 25.41
N PHE A 110 -7.96 11.32 24.14
CA PHE A 110 -7.70 12.66 23.61
C PHE A 110 -8.43 13.72 24.42
N LEU A 111 -7.77 14.87 24.56
CA LEU A 111 -8.26 16.03 25.31
C LEU A 111 -8.48 15.77 26.82
N SER A 112 -7.92 14.69 27.37
CA SER A 112 -7.94 14.40 28.80
C SER A 112 -6.80 15.08 29.56
N GLU A 113 -6.84 15.03 30.89
CA GLU A 113 -5.77 15.51 31.79
C GLU A 113 -4.47 14.71 31.70
N GLU A 114 -4.49 13.57 31.01
CA GLU A 114 -3.31 12.73 30.82
C GLU A 114 -2.26 13.44 29.95
N HIS A 115 -0.99 13.12 30.22
CA HIS A 115 0.10 13.41 29.31
C HIS A 115 -0.21 12.78 27.94
N GLU A 116 0.05 13.48 26.83
CA GLU A 116 -0.34 13.00 25.51
C GLU A 116 0.36 11.69 25.10
N CYS A 117 1.52 11.40 25.69
CA CYS A 117 2.18 10.09 25.58
C CYS A 117 1.31 8.91 26.07
N ASN A 118 0.24 9.19 26.81
CA ASN A 118 -0.74 8.23 27.32
C ASN A 118 -2.09 8.33 26.59
N TRP A 119 -2.20 9.13 25.53
CA TRP A 119 -3.38 9.19 24.66
C TRP A 119 -3.40 7.99 23.69
N ASN A 120 -3.46 6.81 24.29
CA ASN A 120 -3.37 5.52 23.64
C ASN A 120 -4.26 4.48 24.34
N ASP A 121 -4.30 3.29 23.75
CA ASP A 121 -5.02 2.12 24.24
C ASP A 121 -4.34 1.40 25.42
N GLY A 122 -3.29 1.98 26.02
CA GLY A 122 -2.53 1.36 27.10
C GLY A 122 -1.59 0.25 26.64
N GLY A 123 -1.31 0.15 25.33
CA GLY A 123 -0.42 -0.87 24.78
C GLY A 123 -1.11 -2.21 24.51
N ASP A 124 -2.42 -2.15 24.22
CA ASP A 124 -3.17 -3.31 23.73
C ASP A 124 -2.59 -3.83 22.40
N VAL A 125 -3.14 -4.95 21.89
CA VAL A 125 -2.58 -5.78 20.80
C VAL A 125 -2.08 -4.97 19.59
N TYR A 126 -2.70 -3.83 19.27
CA TYR A 126 -2.36 -3.00 18.11
C TYR A 126 -1.53 -1.76 18.44
N GLY A 127 -1.45 -1.36 19.72
CA GLY A 127 -0.73 -0.17 20.18
C GLY A 127 -1.21 1.10 19.47
N LEU A 128 -2.52 1.37 19.52
CA LEU A 128 -3.17 2.53 18.92
C LEU A 128 -2.86 3.82 19.69
N GLY A 129 -2.97 4.96 19.02
CA GLY A 129 -2.86 6.29 19.62
C GLY A 129 -1.45 6.87 19.58
N VAL A 130 -1.16 7.67 20.61
CA VAL A 130 0.06 8.47 20.74
C VAL A 130 1.03 7.77 21.69
N HIS A 131 2.29 7.65 21.28
CA HIS A 131 3.34 6.98 22.03
C HIS A 131 4.62 7.83 22.01
N CYS A 132 5.37 7.74 23.11
CA CYS A 132 6.64 8.44 23.31
C CYS A 132 7.74 7.45 23.69
N GLY A 133 9.00 7.85 23.52
CA GLY A 133 10.16 7.03 23.91
C GLY A 133 10.24 5.68 23.19
N PHE A 134 9.61 5.52 22.02
CA PHE A 134 9.60 4.26 21.27
C PHE A 134 10.97 3.91 20.70
N GLY A 135 11.71 4.89 20.19
CA GLY A 135 13.04 4.68 19.59
C GLY A 135 14.15 4.61 20.63
N VAL A 136 15.21 3.83 20.36
CA VAL A 136 16.43 3.83 21.20
C VAL A 136 17.03 5.24 21.24
N GLY A 137 17.17 5.77 22.46
CA GLY A 137 17.70 7.12 22.70
C GLY A 137 16.72 8.25 22.45
N SER A 138 15.42 7.96 22.30
CA SER A 138 14.37 8.97 22.25
C SER A 138 14.04 9.48 23.66
N ASP A 139 13.61 10.74 23.74
CA ASP A 139 13.14 11.33 24.99
C ASP A 139 11.81 10.65 25.40
N PRO A 140 11.66 10.19 26.66
CA PRO A 140 10.42 9.58 27.13
C PRO A 140 9.19 10.50 27.08
N ASP A 141 9.38 11.83 27.03
CA ASP A 141 8.30 12.81 27.01
C ASP A 141 8.00 13.36 25.59
N GLU A 142 8.81 12.97 24.59
CA GLU A 142 8.59 13.36 23.18
C GLU A 142 7.82 12.29 22.40
N VAL A 143 6.78 12.74 21.71
CA VAL A 143 5.98 11.92 20.79
C VAL A 143 6.81 11.58 19.57
N ASP A 144 7.13 10.30 19.44
CA ASP A 144 7.90 9.73 18.34
C ASP A 144 7.13 8.65 17.57
N LYS A 145 5.96 8.23 18.06
CA LYS A 145 5.10 7.26 17.39
C LYS A 145 3.62 7.63 17.43
N LEU A 146 2.98 7.56 16.26
CA LEU A 146 1.54 7.78 16.07
C LEU A 146 0.93 6.58 15.34
N ASN A 147 -0.15 6.02 15.90
CA ASN A 147 -0.88 4.92 15.31
C ASN A 147 -2.39 5.17 15.34
N PHE A 148 -2.93 5.72 14.25
CA PHE A 148 -4.36 5.98 14.08
C PHE A 148 -4.95 5.12 12.98
N MET A 149 -4.47 3.88 12.81
CA MET A 149 -5.01 3.00 11.79
C MET A 149 -6.49 2.67 12.05
N ALA A 150 -7.28 2.52 10.97
CA ALA A 150 -8.66 2.04 11.04
C ALA A 150 -9.55 2.80 12.05
N ASN A 151 -9.45 4.13 12.09
CA ASN A 151 -10.08 4.96 13.13
C ASN A 151 -11.13 5.95 12.58
N ASN A 152 -11.42 5.90 11.27
CA ASN A 152 -12.39 6.78 10.61
C ASN A 152 -12.05 8.27 10.68
N LEU A 153 -10.75 8.63 10.70
CA LEU A 153 -10.30 10.01 10.50
C LEU A 153 -10.74 10.48 9.12
N THR A 154 -11.21 11.72 9.00
CA THR A 154 -11.66 12.30 7.72
C THR A 154 -10.93 13.60 7.41
N GLY A 155 -11.07 14.16 6.21
CA GLY A 155 -10.53 15.47 5.87
C GLY A 155 -9.00 15.52 5.76
N PRO A 156 -8.40 16.70 5.59
CA PRO A 156 -6.96 16.83 5.40
C PRO A 156 -6.18 16.70 6.71
N MET A 157 -4.97 16.12 6.63
CA MET A 157 -4.02 16.17 7.73
C MET A 157 -3.50 17.61 7.91
N PRO A 158 -3.51 18.18 9.14
CA PRO A 158 -3.03 19.54 9.36
C PRO A 158 -1.53 19.67 9.05
N ALA A 159 -1.13 20.83 8.52
CA ALA A 159 0.22 21.09 8.02
C ALA A 159 1.31 20.83 9.07
N GLU A 160 0.99 21.12 10.33
CA GLU A 160 1.87 21.04 11.49
C GLU A 160 2.27 19.60 11.84
N MET A 161 1.51 18.60 11.38
CA MET A 161 1.86 17.19 11.53
C MET A 161 3.03 16.80 10.64
N TRP A 162 3.16 17.45 9.48
CA TRP A 162 4.24 17.19 8.53
C TRP A 162 5.57 17.82 8.93
N THR A 163 5.59 18.66 9.96
CA THR A 163 6.81 19.30 10.51
C THR A 163 7.17 18.77 11.89
N MET A 164 6.55 17.66 12.32
CA MET A 164 6.79 17.03 13.62
C MET A 164 8.07 16.18 13.62
N GLY A 165 9.22 16.86 13.61
CA GLY A 165 10.56 16.27 13.41
C GLY A 165 11.01 15.22 14.43
N THR A 166 10.27 14.99 15.51
CA THR A 166 10.49 13.92 16.49
C THR A 166 9.95 12.56 16.02
N LEU A 167 9.02 12.55 15.05
CA LEU A 167 8.36 11.33 14.59
C LEU A 167 9.35 10.32 13.98
N ARG A 168 9.26 9.09 14.47
CA ARG A 168 9.95 7.89 13.96
C ARG A 168 9.00 6.92 13.32
N ASN A 169 7.77 6.81 13.82
CA ASN A 169 6.78 5.87 13.31
C ASN A 169 5.41 6.55 13.19
N ALA A 170 4.85 6.56 11.99
CA ALA A 170 3.53 7.12 11.74
C ALA A 170 2.69 6.14 10.91
N THR A 171 1.55 5.71 11.43
CA THR A 171 0.56 4.94 10.68
C THR A 171 -0.82 5.56 10.80
N PHE A 172 -1.40 5.86 9.64
CA PHE A 172 -2.73 6.43 9.44
C PHE A 172 -3.53 5.60 8.43
N MET A 173 -3.14 4.33 8.23
CA MET A 173 -3.74 3.44 7.25
C MET A 173 -5.24 3.21 7.52
N GLN A 174 -6.03 3.04 6.46
CA GLN A 174 -7.45 2.69 6.53
C GLN A 174 -8.28 3.79 7.23
N ASN A 175 -8.24 4.99 6.68
CA ASN A 175 -9.07 6.12 7.12
C ASN A 175 -9.71 6.81 5.89
N GLY A 176 -10.38 7.93 6.11
CA GLY A 176 -10.90 8.84 5.08
C GLY A 176 -10.08 10.12 4.93
N LEU A 177 -8.77 10.08 5.19
CA LEU A 177 -7.91 11.26 5.09
C LEU A 177 -7.78 11.69 3.62
N THR A 178 -7.76 13.01 3.40
CA THR A 178 -7.68 13.62 2.06
C THR A 178 -6.55 14.64 2.01
N GLY A 179 -6.45 15.39 0.91
CA GLY A 179 -5.40 16.39 0.70
C GLY A 179 -4.16 15.78 0.06
N VAL A 180 -3.05 16.50 0.09
CA VAL A 180 -1.78 16.10 -0.54
C VAL A 180 -0.76 15.71 0.52
N VAL A 181 0.24 14.91 0.12
CA VAL A 181 1.48 14.75 0.90
C VAL A 181 2.37 15.95 0.55
N PRO A 182 2.62 16.89 1.48
CA PRO A 182 3.34 18.12 1.18
C PRO A 182 4.86 17.91 1.16
N GLU A 183 5.59 18.86 0.56
CA GLU A 183 7.07 18.85 0.53
C GLU A 183 7.69 18.87 1.93
N SER A 184 7.01 19.48 2.91
CA SER A 184 7.46 19.54 4.30
C SER A 184 7.61 18.17 4.97
N ILE A 185 7.11 17.09 4.35
CA ILE A 185 7.42 15.72 4.80
C ILE A 185 8.94 15.47 4.93
N GLY A 186 9.78 16.16 4.13
CA GLY A 186 11.23 16.10 4.22
C GLY A 186 11.81 16.56 5.57
N GLU A 187 11.05 17.31 6.37
CA GLU A 187 11.46 17.77 7.69
C GLU A 187 11.38 16.68 8.77
N LEU A 188 10.73 15.55 8.50
CA LEU A 188 10.58 14.42 9.41
C LEU A 188 11.85 13.55 9.47
N LEU A 189 13.00 14.14 9.73
CA LEU A 189 14.34 13.53 9.59
C LEU A 189 14.59 12.30 10.48
N HIS A 190 13.73 12.05 11.47
CA HIS A 190 13.76 10.87 12.33
C HIS A 190 12.90 9.70 11.84
N LEU A 191 12.10 9.89 10.78
CA LEU A 191 11.09 8.94 10.34
C LEU A 191 11.72 7.65 9.80
N GLU A 192 11.34 6.54 10.41
CA GLU A 192 11.78 5.18 10.08
C GLU A 192 10.65 4.37 9.40
N PHE A 193 9.40 4.71 9.71
CA PHE A 193 8.21 4.02 9.22
C PHE A 193 7.10 5.02 8.95
N ILE A 194 6.55 4.99 7.73
CA ILE A 194 5.32 5.71 7.39
C ILE A 194 4.34 4.82 6.63
N CYS A 195 3.08 4.80 7.06
CA CYS A 195 2.00 4.09 6.39
C CYS A 195 0.73 4.95 6.30
N LEU A 196 0.39 5.37 5.08
CA LEU A 196 -0.75 6.21 4.73
C LEU A 196 -1.78 5.45 3.86
N GLY A 197 -1.63 4.13 3.75
CA GLY A 197 -2.40 3.35 2.79
C GLY A 197 -3.92 3.36 3.06
N PHE A 198 -4.74 3.06 2.06
CA PHE A 198 -6.22 3.04 2.17
C PHE A 198 -6.77 4.37 2.71
N ASN A 199 -6.52 5.45 1.96
CA ASN A 199 -7.00 6.81 2.23
C ASN A 199 -7.39 7.49 0.90
N GLY A 200 -7.69 8.78 0.95
CA GLY A 200 -8.00 9.63 -0.21
C GLY A 200 -6.93 10.65 -0.55
N PHE A 201 -5.64 10.42 -0.23
CA PHE A 201 -4.57 11.35 -0.58
C PHE A 201 -4.45 11.53 -2.10
N THR A 202 -4.33 12.77 -2.55
CA THR A 202 -4.21 13.19 -3.95
C THR A 202 -2.85 13.85 -4.21
N GLY A 203 -2.62 14.31 -5.45
CA GLY A 203 -1.38 14.98 -5.83
C GLY A 203 -0.24 13.99 -6.08
N THR A 204 0.98 14.51 -6.13
CA THR A 204 2.19 13.73 -6.40
C THR A 204 2.86 13.28 -5.11
N VAL A 205 3.66 12.20 -5.17
CA VAL A 205 4.63 11.91 -4.12
C VAL A 205 5.78 12.94 -4.24
N PRO A 206 6.06 13.76 -3.21
CA PRO A 206 7.11 14.79 -3.30
C PRO A 206 8.52 14.18 -3.31
N GLU A 207 9.47 14.83 -4.01
CA GLU A 207 10.87 14.38 -4.06
C GLU A 207 11.55 14.44 -2.68
N GLN A 208 11.05 15.28 -1.77
CA GLN A 208 11.53 15.46 -0.40
C GLN A 208 11.38 14.20 0.46
N VAL A 209 10.55 13.22 0.07
CA VAL A 209 10.56 11.89 0.71
C VAL A 209 11.95 11.24 0.64
N GLY A 210 12.74 11.56 -0.39
CA GLY A 210 14.14 11.14 -0.53
C GLY A 210 15.11 11.75 0.49
N GLU A 211 14.71 12.75 1.27
CA GLU A 211 15.52 13.35 2.35
C GLU A 211 15.45 12.51 3.64
N LEU A 212 14.45 11.63 3.74
CA LEU A 212 14.15 10.82 4.92
C LEU A 212 15.05 9.57 5.00
N THR A 213 16.33 9.80 5.19
CA THR A 213 17.40 8.78 5.11
C THR A 213 17.29 7.64 6.12
N LYS A 214 16.47 7.77 7.17
CA LYS A 214 16.19 6.71 8.16
C LYS A 214 15.04 5.79 7.77
N LEU A 215 14.26 6.13 6.73
CA LEU A 215 13.12 5.32 6.32
C LEU A 215 13.52 3.89 5.98
N THR A 216 12.78 2.96 6.57
CA THR A 216 12.85 1.53 6.29
C THR A 216 11.59 1.04 5.59
N TRP A 217 10.47 1.73 5.77
CA TRP A 217 9.16 1.37 5.22
C TRP A 217 8.36 2.59 4.76
N ILE A 218 7.86 2.51 3.52
CA ILE A 218 6.92 3.47 2.95
C ILE A 218 5.68 2.72 2.46
N GLY A 219 4.52 3.01 3.04
CA GLY A 219 3.22 2.54 2.57
C GLY A 219 2.34 3.70 2.14
N MET A 220 2.01 3.78 0.86
CA MET A 220 1.12 4.78 0.26
C MET A 220 0.10 4.13 -0.69
N ASP A 221 -0.15 2.82 -0.52
CA ASP A 221 -1.08 2.07 -1.36
C ASP A 221 -2.54 2.48 -1.19
N ALA A 222 -3.38 2.20 -2.19
CA ALA A 222 -4.81 2.48 -2.16
C ALA A 222 -5.12 3.95 -1.80
N ASN A 223 -4.63 4.86 -2.64
CA ASN A 223 -4.87 6.30 -2.58
C ASN A 223 -5.17 6.84 -4.00
N ASN A 224 -5.31 8.15 -4.15
CA ASN A 224 -5.56 8.83 -5.42
C ASN A 224 -4.29 9.56 -5.93
N LEU A 225 -3.09 9.01 -5.66
CA LEU A 225 -1.82 9.64 -6.03
C LEU A 225 -1.60 9.57 -7.55
N VAL A 226 -1.03 10.65 -8.09
CA VAL A 226 -0.74 10.84 -9.52
C VAL A 226 0.74 11.23 -9.71
N GLY A 227 1.16 11.46 -10.97
CA GLY A 227 2.54 11.82 -11.28
C GLY A 227 3.44 10.59 -11.41
N THR A 228 4.73 10.74 -11.14
CA THR A 228 5.74 9.66 -11.25
C THR A 228 6.17 9.16 -9.88
N VAL A 229 6.77 7.96 -9.82
CA VAL A 229 7.54 7.53 -8.65
C VAL A 229 8.82 8.38 -8.59
N PRO A 230 9.05 9.17 -7.52
CA PRO A 230 10.25 9.99 -7.40
C PRO A 230 11.51 9.12 -7.37
N SER A 231 12.54 9.52 -8.11
CA SER A 231 13.78 8.73 -8.14
C SER A 231 14.55 8.83 -6.81
N SER A 232 14.39 9.94 -6.08
CA SER A 232 15.00 10.15 -4.76
C SER A 232 14.57 9.10 -3.72
N VAL A 233 13.30 8.68 -3.75
CA VAL A 233 12.75 7.64 -2.85
C VAL A 233 13.45 6.31 -3.07
N LEU A 234 13.75 6.00 -4.33
CA LEU A 234 14.51 4.82 -4.73
C LEU A 234 16.02 5.06 -4.67
N GLN A 235 16.49 6.01 -3.87
CA GLN A 235 17.90 6.16 -3.47
C GLN A 235 18.09 6.08 -1.95
N LEU A 236 17.02 5.86 -1.20
CA LEU A 236 17.08 5.66 0.24
C LEU A 236 17.79 4.34 0.56
N SER A 237 18.96 4.43 1.18
CA SER A 237 19.84 3.28 1.41
C SER A 237 19.35 2.35 2.53
N ASN A 238 18.55 2.87 3.47
CA ASN A 238 17.93 2.10 4.55
C ASN A 238 16.57 1.50 4.19
N LEU A 239 15.99 1.91 3.04
CA LEU A 239 14.67 1.48 2.63
C LEU A 239 14.66 -0.03 2.37
N ARG A 240 13.75 -0.71 3.06
CA ARG A 240 13.52 -2.16 2.91
C ARG A 240 12.27 -2.42 2.10
N ASN A 241 11.25 -1.60 2.30
CA ASN A 241 9.89 -1.89 1.86
C ASN A 241 9.25 -0.64 1.28
N ILE A 242 8.73 -0.76 0.05
CA ILE A 242 7.96 0.31 -0.58
C ILE A 242 6.69 -0.25 -1.20
N SER A 243 5.58 0.39 -0.87
CA SER A 243 4.26 0.10 -1.40
C SER A 243 3.60 1.39 -1.88
N MET A 244 3.28 1.44 -3.17
CA MET A 244 2.49 2.50 -3.81
C MET A 244 1.43 1.89 -4.74
N ALA A 245 1.05 0.63 -4.49
CA ALA A 245 0.07 -0.08 -5.28
C ALA A 245 -1.32 0.60 -5.22
N TRP A 246 -2.19 0.35 -6.20
CA TRP A 246 -3.56 0.90 -6.22
C TRP A 246 -3.58 2.44 -6.15
N ASN A 247 -2.92 3.07 -7.11
CA ASN A 247 -2.91 4.53 -7.30
C ASN A 247 -3.07 4.83 -8.81
N SER A 248 -2.85 6.09 -9.21
CA SER A 248 -2.85 6.53 -10.61
C SER A 248 -1.46 6.97 -11.09
N LEU A 249 -0.38 6.37 -10.55
CA LEU A 249 1.01 6.72 -10.88
C LEU A 249 1.34 6.38 -12.34
N THR A 250 2.14 7.23 -12.98
CA THR A 250 2.52 7.20 -14.39
C THR A 250 4.04 7.25 -14.56
N GLY A 251 4.52 7.26 -15.81
CA GLY A 251 5.95 7.25 -16.11
C GLY A 251 6.59 5.89 -15.91
N THR A 252 7.92 5.84 -15.88
CA THR A 252 8.70 4.61 -15.73
C THR A 252 9.01 4.32 -14.27
N ILE A 253 9.21 3.04 -13.93
CA ILE A 253 9.78 2.65 -12.63
C ILE A 253 11.26 3.09 -12.61
N PRO A 254 11.69 3.95 -11.68
CA PRO A 254 13.09 4.37 -11.60
C PRO A 254 14.03 3.19 -11.30
N SER A 255 15.28 3.32 -11.74
CA SER A 255 16.29 2.27 -11.53
C SER A 255 16.61 2.11 -10.04
N MET A 256 16.78 0.85 -9.62
CA MET A 256 17.19 0.48 -8.27
C MET A 256 18.39 -0.46 -8.39
N THR A 257 19.51 -0.11 -7.75
CA THR A 257 20.72 -0.94 -7.79
C THR A 257 21.21 -1.26 -6.40
N LYS A 258 22.12 -2.24 -6.29
CA LYS A 258 22.74 -2.61 -5.01
C LYS A 258 23.47 -1.42 -4.37
N GLU A 259 24.00 -0.51 -5.19
CA GLU A 259 24.74 0.67 -4.76
C GLU A 259 23.80 1.73 -4.16
N THR A 260 22.60 1.89 -4.70
CA THR A 260 21.62 2.90 -4.22
C THR A 260 20.72 2.35 -3.11
N ASN A 261 20.26 1.10 -3.21
CA ASN A 261 19.31 0.50 -2.26
C ASN A 261 19.76 -0.89 -1.80
N PRO A 262 20.87 -0.99 -1.05
CA PRO A 262 21.40 -2.28 -0.59
C PRO A 262 20.44 -3.05 0.33
N ASN A 263 19.51 -2.34 0.98
CA ASN A 263 18.59 -2.92 1.94
C ASN A 263 17.20 -3.22 1.40
N LEU A 264 16.91 -2.90 0.12
CA LEU A 264 15.59 -3.11 -0.45
C LEU A 264 15.23 -4.61 -0.48
N ARG A 265 13.99 -4.91 -0.12
CA ARG A 265 13.44 -6.27 -0.02
C ARG A 265 12.16 -6.40 -0.82
N TRP A 266 11.18 -5.53 -0.62
CA TRP A 266 9.85 -5.66 -1.24
C TRP A 266 9.46 -4.39 -1.99
N VAL A 267 8.98 -4.59 -3.23
CA VAL A 267 8.51 -3.54 -4.14
C VAL A 267 7.09 -3.88 -4.59
N TYR A 268 6.12 -3.05 -4.21
CA TYR A 268 4.71 -3.18 -4.56
C TYR A 268 4.23 -1.94 -5.32
N PHE A 269 4.13 -2.01 -6.65
CA PHE A 269 3.62 -0.93 -7.51
C PHE A 269 2.44 -1.36 -8.39
N GLY A 270 1.81 -2.50 -8.09
CA GLY A 270 0.68 -3.00 -8.88
C GLY A 270 -0.51 -2.05 -8.91
N ASN A 271 -1.36 -2.19 -9.93
CA ASN A 271 -2.60 -1.44 -10.16
C ASN A 271 -2.34 0.07 -10.21
N ASN A 272 -1.55 0.47 -11.21
CA ASN A 272 -1.19 1.85 -11.51
C ASN A 272 -1.18 2.04 -13.05
N ASN A 273 -0.74 3.20 -13.51
CA ASN A 273 -0.58 3.56 -14.92
C ASN A 273 0.90 3.60 -15.35
N LEU A 274 1.80 2.90 -14.64
CA LEU A 274 3.24 2.88 -14.92
C LEU A 274 3.51 2.21 -16.28
N ALA A 275 4.48 2.72 -17.02
CA ALA A 275 4.82 2.28 -18.36
C ALA A 275 6.33 2.09 -18.54
N GLY A 276 6.73 1.60 -19.72
CA GLY A 276 8.14 1.30 -20.02
C GLY A 276 8.56 -0.08 -19.50
N PRO A 277 9.86 -0.40 -19.57
CA PRO A 277 10.35 -1.72 -19.23
C PRO A 277 10.34 -1.98 -17.73
N VAL A 278 10.28 -3.27 -17.36
CA VAL A 278 10.67 -3.73 -16.03
C VAL A 278 12.14 -3.33 -15.79
N PRO A 279 12.52 -2.79 -14.62
CA PRO A 279 13.90 -2.39 -14.34
C PRO A 279 14.89 -3.52 -14.67
N PRO A 280 15.94 -3.25 -15.47
CA PRO A 280 16.80 -4.30 -16.00
C PRO A 280 17.65 -5.00 -14.94
N SER A 281 17.87 -4.34 -13.81
CA SER A 281 18.55 -4.88 -12.64
C SER A 281 17.88 -4.38 -11.37
N LEU A 282 18.01 -5.17 -10.31
CA LEU A 282 17.51 -4.89 -8.97
C LEU A 282 18.57 -5.29 -7.94
N PRO A 283 18.55 -4.74 -6.71
CA PRO A 283 19.43 -5.19 -5.63
C PRO A 283 19.28 -6.72 -5.39
N PRO A 284 20.37 -7.50 -5.26
CA PRO A 284 20.31 -8.96 -5.16
C PRO A 284 19.43 -9.52 -4.03
N PHE A 285 19.18 -8.71 -3.01
CA PHE A 285 18.40 -9.10 -1.83
C PHE A 285 16.89 -8.84 -1.97
N VAL A 286 16.45 -8.26 -3.08
CA VAL A 286 15.01 -8.11 -3.37
C VAL A 286 14.37 -9.49 -3.39
N SER A 287 13.32 -9.63 -2.58
CA SER A 287 12.59 -10.88 -2.39
C SER A 287 11.22 -10.86 -3.06
N ILE A 288 10.61 -9.68 -3.22
CA ILE A 288 9.26 -9.53 -3.78
C ILE A 288 9.25 -8.38 -4.79
N VAL A 289 8.78 -8.69 -5.99
CA VAL A 289 8.48 -7.72 -7.05
C VAL A 289 7.04 -7.95 -7.48
N ASP A 290 6.15 -7.02 -7.12
CA ASP A 290 4.72 -7.10 -7.39
C ASP A 290 4.26 -5.85 -8.16
N LEU A 291 4.17 -6.01 -9.49
CA LEU A 291 3.87 -4.95 -10.45
C LEU A 291 2.64 -5.22 -11.33
N PRO A 292 1.62 -5.99 -10.90
CA PRO A 292 0.53 -6.37 -11.79
C PRO A 292 -0.34 -5.18 -12.17
N GLY A 293 -1.08 -5.21 -13.28
CA GLY A 293 -2.07 -4.18 -13.59
C GLY A 293 -1.43 -2.82 -13.86
N ASN A 294 -0.45 -2.79 -14.76
CA ASN A 294 0.23 -1.60 -15.24
C ASN A 294 0.29 -1.63 -16.78
N ARG A 295 1.05 -0.71 -17.39
CA ARG A 295 1.34 -0.64 -18.83
C ARG A 295 2.81 -0.95 -19.13
N LEU A 296 3.43 -1.82 -18.31
CA LEU A 296 4.83 -2.21 -18.49
C LEU A 296 4.99 -2.99 -19.79
N ASN A 297 6.03 -2.69 -20.57
CA ASN A 297 6.24 -3.24 -21.90
C ASN A 297 7.68 -3.75 -22.10
N GLY A 298 7.97 -4.27 -23.30
CA GLY A 298 9.25 -4.92 -23.58
C GLY A 298 9.33 -6.32 -22.96
N THR A 299 10.55 -6.86 -22.88
CA THR A 299 10.79 -8.22 -22.38
C THR A 299 11.09 -8.24 -20.89
N ILE A 300 10.91 -9.41 -20.26
CA ILE A 300 11.33 -9.65 -18.88
C ILE A 300 12.88 -9.67 -18.84
N PRO A 301 13.55 -8.84 -18.02
CA PRO A 301 14.99 -8.63 -18.11
C PRO A 301 15.81 -9.71 -17.39
N GLU A 302 16.95 -10.11 -17.99
CA GLU A 302 17.87 -11.13 -17.46
C GLU A 302 18.48 -10.78 -16.11
N GLY A 303 18.55 -9.50 -15.73
CA GLY A 303 19.10 -9.11 -14.43
C GLY A 303 18.29 -9.62 -13.24
N LEU A 304 17.05 -10.07 -13.43
CA LEU A 304 16.28 -10.78 -12.39
C LEU A 304 16.92 -12.13 -11.99
N ALA A 305 17.78 -12.71 -12.84
CA ALA A 305 18.53 -13.92 -12.51
C ALA A 305 19.51 -13.72 -11.33
N ASN A 306 19.91 -12.47 -11.06
CA ASN A 306 20.88 -12.13 -10.01
C ASN A 306 20.27 -12.01 -8.61
N LEU A 307 18.96 -12.28 -8.45
CA LEU A 307 18.27 -12.13 -7.18
C LEU A 307 18.41 -13.39 -6.32
N GLU A 308 19.19 -13.28 -5.25
CA GLU A 308 19.57 -14.38 -4.37
C GLU A 308 18.42 -14.87 -3.48
N ASN A 309 17.49 -13.98 -3.13
CA ASN A 309 16.39 -14.26 -2.19
C ASN A 309 15.00 -14.09 -2.83
N PHE A 310 14.91 -14.25 -4.15
CA PHE A 310 13.70 -13.92 -4.90
C PHE A 310 12.59 -14.93 -4.63
N LYS A 311 11.48 -14.53 -4.01
CA LYS A 311 10.39 -15.46 -3.65
C LYS A 311 9.15 -15.28 -4.50
N TRP A 312 8.88 -14.05 -4.92
CA TRP A 312 7.64 -13.65 -5.58
C TRP A 312 7.95 -12.71 -6.74
N LEU A 313 7.56 -13.13 -7.94
CA LEU A 313 7.47 -12.29 -9.12
C LEU A 313 6.03 -12.26 -9.64
N ASN A 314 5.42 -11.08 -9.68
CA ASN A 314 4.14 -10.87 -10.31
C ASN A 314 4.19 -9.67 -11.25
N LEU A 315 4.09 -9.96 -12.55
CA LEU A 315 4.07 -9.01 -13.64
C LEU A 315 2.77 -9.11 -14.45
N GLY A 316 1.73 -9.75 -13.90
CA GLY A 316 0.52 -10.01 -14.66
C GLY A 316 -0.25 -8.74 -15.03
N ARG A 317 -1.14 -8.80 -16.03
CA ARG A 317 -1.92 -7.63 -16.50
C ARG A 317 -1.01 -6.46 -16.89
N ASN A 318 -0.10 -6.72 -17.82
CA ASN A 318 0.81 -5.72 -18.39
C ASN A 318 0.84 -5.90 -19.93
N GLU A 319 1.77 -5.22 -20.59
CA GLU A 319 1.98 -5.27 -22.03
C GLU A 319 3.32 -5.93 -22.40
N LEU A 320 3.81 -6.85 -21.57
CA LEU A 320 5.11 -7.50 -21.76
C LEU A 320 5.08 -8.42 -22.97
N THR A 321 6.15 -8.39 -23.75
CA THR A 321 6.34 -9.17 -24.99
C THR A 321 7.53 -10.12 -24.85
N GLY A 322 7.81 -10.90 -25.89
CA GLY A 322 8.90 -11.88 -25.90
C GLY A 322 8.45 -13.24 -25.37
N LYS A 323 9.41 -14.06 -24.94
CA LYS A 323 9.16 -15.41 -24.41
C LYS A 323 9.12 -15.41 -22.89
N VAL A 324 8.62 -16.50 -22.30
CA VAL A 324 8.96 -16.86 -20.91
C VAL A 324 10.48 -17.12 -20.87
N PRO A 325 11.28 -16.29 -20.16
CA PRO A 325 12.73 -16.40 -20.27
C PRO A 325 13.29 -17.65 -19.60
N GLU A 326 14.23 -18.32 -20.28
CA GLU A 326 14.88 -19.53 -19.78
C GLU A 326 15.68 -19.29 -18.49
N PHE A 327 16.26 -18.10 -18.31
CA PHE A 327 17.01 -17.77 -17.10
C PHE A 327 16.16 -17.87 -15.82
N LEU A 328 14.83 -17.67 -15.90
CA LEU A 328 13.94 -17.78 -14.74
C LEU A 328 13.94 -19.20 -14.18
N THR A 329 14.19 -20.21 -15.01
CA THR A 329 14.26 -21.62 -14.59
C THR A 329 15.45 -21.89 -13.67
N GLY A 330 16.52 -21.09 -13.77
CA GLY A 330 17.68 -21.14 -12.88
C GLY A 330 17.48 -20.42 -11.55
N VAL A 331 16.42 -19.62 -11.39
CA VAL A 331 16.16 -18.83 -10.18
C VAL A 331 15.42 -19.67 -9.14
N THR A 332 16.09 -20.71 -8.64
CA THR A 332 15.54 -21.70 -7.69
C THR A 332 15.19 -21.11 -6.30
N SER A 333 15.50 -19.84 -6.06
CA SER A 333 15.01 -19.07 -4.92
C SER A 333 13.50 -18.78 -5.01
N LEU A 334 12.93 -18.73 -6.23
CA LEU A 334 11.51 -18.53 -6.50
C LEU A 334 10.69 -19.66 -5.88
N SER A 335 9.99 -19.33 -4.80
CA SER A 335 9.40 -20.30 -3.88
C SER A 335 7.97 -19.97 -3.49
N ARG A 336 7.39 -18.90 -4.03
CA ARG A 336 5.99 -18.55 -3.81
C ARG A 336 5.26 -18.47 -5.13
N GLN A 337 5.46 -17.39 -5.87
CA GLN A 337 4.63 -17.11 -7.05
C GLN A 337 5.48 -16.63 -8.22
N LEU A 338 5.21 -17.20 -9.40
CA LEU A 338 5.61 -16.67 -10.70
C LEU A 338 4.33 -16.41 -11.48
N ARG A 339 3.96 -15.14 -11.61
CA ARG A 339 2.73 -14.72 -12.27
C ARG A 339 3.04 -13.78 -13.43
N LEU A 340 2.85 -14.28 -14.63
CA LEU A 340 3.05 -13.56 -15.89
C LEU A 340 1.74 -13.45 -16.71
N HIS A 341 0.62 -13.82 -16.11
CA HIS A 341 -0.70 -13.83 -16.74
C HIS A 341 -1.13 -12.51 -17.38
N GLN A 342 -1.98 -12.55 -18.40
CA GLN A 342 -2.56 -11.38 -19.05
C GLN A 342 -1.47 -10.41 -19.55
N ASN A 343 -0.59 -10.93 -20.40
CA ASN A 343 0.48 -10.19 -21.09
C ASN A 343 0.42 -10.53 -22.60
N LYS A 344 1.47 -10.18 -23.35
CA LYS A 344 1.62 -10.47 -24.79
C LYS A 344 2.80 -11.43 -25.01
N LEU A 345 3.04 -12.36 -24.08
CA LEU A 345 4.13 -13.33 -24.17
C LEU A 345 3.83 -14.37 -25.26
N THR A 346 4.87 -14.87 -25.91
CA THR A 346 4.82 -15.78 -27.06
C THR A 346 5.83 -16.92 -26.92
N GLY A 347 5.74 -17.92 -27.79
CA GLY A 347 6.67 -19.06 -27.79
C GLY A 347 6.31 -20.10 -26.72
N THR A 348 7.23 -21.03 -26.48
CA THR A 348 7.00 -22.20 -25.63
C THR A 348 7.27 -21.93 -24.15
N ILE A 349 6.67 -22.73 -23.28
CA ILE A 349 7.07 -22.85 -21.88
C ILE A 349 8.36 -23.69 -21.84
N PRO A 350 9.47 -23.22 -21.24
CA PRO A 350 10.72 -23.99 -21.15
C PRO A 350 10.54 -25.30 -20.38
N GLU A 351 11.19 -26.38 -20.82
CA GLU A 351 11.15 -27.69 -20.14
C GLU A 351 11.72 -27.59 -18.72
N GLU A 352 12.79 -26.80 -18.58
CA GLU A 352 13.52 -26.55 -17.33
C GLU A 352 12.70 -25.77 -16.30
N ILE A 353 11.49 -25.29 -16.61
CA ILE A 353 10.59 -24.64 -15.64
C ILE A 353 10.35 -25.51 -14.40
N GLY A 354 10.43 -26.84 -14.58
CA GLY A 354 10.43 -27.86 -13.54
C GLY A 354 11.46 -27.67 -12.43
N ASN A 355 12.58 -27.00 -12.71
CA ASN A 355 13.64 -26.75 -11.74
C ASN A 355 13.20 -25.85 -10.58
N LEU A 356 12.05 -25.16 -10.72
CA LEU A 356 11.45 -24.33 -9.68
C LEU A 356 10.69 -25.17 -8.64
N ALA A 357 11.34 -26.18 -8.07
CA ALA A 357 10.76 -27.19 -7.16
C ALA A 357 10.03 -26.61 -5.94
N LYS A 358 10.39 -25.39 -5.51
CA LYS A 358 9.81 -24.71 -4.35
C LYS A 358 8.60 -23.83 -4.69
N LEU A 359 8.29 -23.63 -5.97
CA LEU A 359 7.26 -22.69 -6.39
C LEU A 359 5.87 -23.20 -6.04
N VAL A 360 5.03 -22.33 -5.48
CA VAL A 360 3.66 -22.68 -5.05
C VAL A 360 2.62 -22.34 -6.12
N ARG A 361 2.85 -21.27 -6.89
CA ARG A 361 1.93 -20.80 -7.93
C ARG A 361 2.67 -20.43 -9.21
N LEU A 362 2.28 -21.06 -10.31
CA LEU A 362 2.64 -20.69 -11.67
C LEU A 362 1.39 -20.23 -12.40
N ASP A 363 1.41 -19.00 -12.91
CA ASP A 363 0.27 -18.38 -13.60
C ASP A 363 0.75 -17.70 -14.88
N LEU A 364 0.59 -18.39 -16.01
CA LEU A 364 0.97 -17.97 -17.36
C LEU A 364 -0.26 -17.69 -18.25
N SER A 365 -1.45 -17.72 -17.66
CA SER A 365 -2.73 -17.62 -18.36
C SER A 365 -2.90 -16.31 -19.15
N GLY A 366 -3.69 -16.30 -20.22
CA GLY A 366 -3.97 -15.09 -20.98
C GLY A 366 -2.74 -14.50 -21.68
N ASN A 367 -2.03 -15.33 -22.44
CA ASN A 367 -0.90 -14.94 -23.29
C ASN A 367 -1.09 -15.57 -24.68
N SER A 368 -0.05 -15.51 -25.53
CA SER A 368 0.02 -16.20 -26.82
C SER A 368 1.09 -17.30 -26.79
N LEU A 369 1.19 -18.03 -25.68
CA LEU A 369 2.14 -19.14 -25.53
C LEU A 369 1.68 -20.33 -26.38
N ASN A 370 2.62 -21.01 -27.04
CA ASN A 370 2.34 -22.12 -27.96
C ASN A 370 3.21 -23.35 -27.66
N GLY A 371 3.03 -24.41 -28.46
CA GLY A 371 3.68 -25.70 -28.24
C GLY A 371 3.03 -26.48 -27.10
N THR A 372 3.73 -27.50 -26.59
CA THR A 372 3.20 -28.42 -25.59
C THR A 372 3.38 -27.92 -24.16
N VAL A 373 2.53 -28.40 -23.25
CA VAL A 373 2.80 -28.30 -21.80
C VAL A 373 4.02 -29.18 -21.48
N PRO A 374 5.12 -28.63 -20.94
CA PRO A 374 6.35 -29.38 -20.73
C PRO A 374 6.19 -30.45 -19.63
N MET A 375 6.79 -31.62 -19.83
CA MET A 375 6.74 -32.72 -18.84
C MET A 375 7.46 -32.34 -17.55
N GLY A 376 8.50 -31.50 -17.66
CA GLY A 376 9.29 -31.00 -16.54
C GLY A 376 8.49 -30.29 -15.44
N ILE A 377 7.27 -29.81 -15.71
CA ILE A 377 6.39 -29.23 -14.67
C ILE A 377 6.19 -30.20 -13.48
N SER A 378 6.27 -31.52 -13.70
CA SER A 378 6.18 -32.52 -12.61
C SER A 378 7.30 -32.40 -11.56
N GLY A 379 8.42 -31.75 -11.89
CA GLY A 379 9.50 -31.44 -10.93
C GLY A 379 9.15 -30.34 -9.92
N MET A 380 8.03 -29.64 -10.11
CA MET A 380 7.60 -28.55 -9.23
C MET A 380 6.86 -29.08 -7.98
N GLU A 381 7.54 -29.83 -7.12
CA GLU A 381 6.97 -30.60 -6.00
C GLU A 381 6.06 -29.81 -5.03
N LYS A 382 6.21 -28.49 -4.95
CA LYS A 382 5.40 -27.60 -4.10
C LYS A 382 4.27 -26.88 -4.83
N LEU A 383 4.05 -27.18 -6.10
CA LEU A 383 3.08 -26.50 -6.93
C LEU A 383 1.66 -26.83 -6.46
N GLN A 384 0.92 -25.78 -6.11
CA GLN A 384 -0.47 -25.85 -5.68
C GLN A 384 -1.42 -25.28 -6.73
N ILE A 385 -0.95 -24.30 -7.50
CA ILE A 385 -1.75 -23.57 -8.50
C ILE A 385 -0.98 -23.52 -9.83
N LEU A 386 -1.57 -24.10 -10.88
CA LEU A 386 -1.09 -24.10 -12.25
C LEU A 386 -2.15 -23.52 -13.19
N HIS A 387 -1.98 -22.28 -13.63
CA HIS A 387 -2.92 -21.60 -14.52
C HIS A 387 -2.27 -21.36 -15.88
N LEU A 388 -2.74 -22.08 -16.91
CA LEU A 388 -2.24 -22.03 -18.29
C LEU A 388 -3.35 -21.67 -19.31
N GLN A 389 -4.58 -21.45 -18.84
CA GLN A 389 -5.72 -21.15 -19.69
C GLN A 389 -5.52 -19.89 -20.56
N ASP A 390 -6.33 -19.75 -21.61
CA ASP A 390 -6.30 -18.60 -22.53
C ASP A 390 -4.91 -18.43 -23.18
N ASN A 391 -4.45 -19.47 -23.89
CA ASN A 391 -3.19 -19.49 -24.64
C ASN A 391 -3.39 -20.26 -25.98
N GLU A 392 -2.30 -20.52 -26.69
CA GLU A 392 -2.26 -21.28 -27.95
C GLU A 392 -1.55 -22.64 -27.75
N LEU A 393 -1.56 -23.20 -26.53
CA LEU A 393 -0.89 -24.46 -26.20
C LEU A 393 -1.59 -25.64 -26.90
N GLU A 394 -0.82 -26.62 -27.34
CA GLU A 394 -1.30 -27.76 -28.12
C GLU A 394 -0.72 -29.09 -27.63
N GLY A 395 -1.25 -30.20 -28.15
CA GLY A 395 -0.80 -31.55 -27.82
C GLY A 395 -1.35 -32.05 -26.48
N GLN A 396 -0.78 -33.14 -25.97
CA GLN A 396 -1.32 -33.82 -24.81
C GLN A 396 -0.95 -33.13 -23.49
N ILE A 397 -1.89 -33.12 -22.54
CA ILE A 397 -1.57 -32.81 -21.14
C ILE A 397 -0.67 -33.93 -20.59
N PRO A 398 0.53 -33.62 -20.06
CA PRO A 398 1.46 -34.65 -19.58
C PRO A 398 0.88 -35.50 -18.46
N GLU A 399 0.99 -36.83 -18.59
CA GLU A 399 0.58 -37.76 -17.54
C GLU A 399 1.36 -37.53 -16.24
N SER A 400 2.62 -37.07 -16.33
CA SER A 400 3.52 -36.76 -15.22
C SER A 400 2.99 -35.69 -14.25
N LEU A 401 1.95 -34.93 -14.63
CA LEU A 401 1.29 -34.03 -13.68
C LEU A 401 0.62 -34.75 -12.51
N GLU A 402 0.46 -36.09 -12.57
CA GLU A 402 0.04 -36.92 -11.42
C GLU A 402 1.02 -36.88 -10.24
N ASP A 403 2.29 -36.56 -10.49
CA ASP A 403 3.34 -36.47 -9.47
C ASP A 403 3.20 -35.21 -8.59
N LEU A 404 2.38 -34.24 -8.99
CA LEU A 404 2.19 -32.99 -8.27
C LEU A 404 1.21 -33.15 -7.11
N LEU A 405 1.68 -33.73 -6.00
CA LEU A 405 0.86 -34.13 -4.85
C LEU A 405 0.24 -32.97 -4.04
N GLU A 406 0.66 -31.73 -4.29
CA GLU A 406 0.11 -30.53 -3.63
C GLU A 406 -0.85 -29.75 -4.56
N LEU A 407 -1.00 -30.17 -5.81
CA LEU A 407 -1.78 -29.46 -6.83
C LEU A 407 -3.27 -29.49 -6.47
N ASN A 408 -3.83 -28.31 -6.23
CA ASN A 408 -5.25 -28.14 -5.92
C ASN A 408 -5.97 -27.22 -6.91
N SER A 409 -5.26 -26.48 -7.74
CA SER A 409 -5.87 -25.72 -8.82
C SER A 409 -5.09 -25.87 -10.12
N ALA A 410 -5.74 -26.36 -11.16
CA ALA A 410 -5.20 -26.45 -12.51
C ALA A 410 -6.24 -25.99 -13.54
N ARG A 411 -5.83 -25.08 -14.42
CA ARG A 411 -6.69 -24.47 -15.44
C ARG A 411 -6.02 -24.53 -16.80
N PHE A 412 -6.70 -25.12 -17.77
CA PHE A 412 -6.19 -25.41 -19.11
C PHE A 412 -7.15 -24.97 -20.23
N GLU A 413 -8.32 -24.44 -19.88
CA GLU A 413 -9.36 -24.01 -20.82
C GLU A 413 -8.85 -22.97 -21.84
N ASN A 414 -9.55 -22.83 -22.95
CA ASN A 414 -9.20 -21.96 -24.08
C ASN A 414 -7.77 -22.19 -24.59
N ASN A 415 -7.47 -23.44 -24.93
CA ASN A 415 -6.23 -23.87 -25.61
C ASN A 415 -6.55 -24.90 -26.73
N ASN A 416 -5.52 -25.45 -27.37
CA ASN A 416 -5.61 -26.57 -28.33
C ASN A 416 -5.12 -27.89 -27.73
N LEU A 417 -5.26 -28.06 -26.41
CA LEU A 417 -4.80 -29.25 -25.68
C LEU A 417 -5.71 -30.46 -25.93
N GLU A 418 -5.10 -31.64 -25.90
CA GLU A 418 -5.74 -32.94 -26.10
C GLU A 418 -5.39 -33.92 -24.96
N GLY A 419 -6.00 -35.10 -24.95
CA GLY A 419 -5.68 -36.19 -24.02
C GLY A 419 -6.64 -36.26 -22.83
N GLY A 420 -6.12 -36.53 -21.63
CA GLY A 420 -6.96 -36.63 -20.43
C GLY A 420 -6.23 -36.19 -19.17
N VAL A 421 -6.97 -35.68 -18.20
CA VAL A 421 -6.45 -35.22 -16.90
C VAL A 421 -6.72 -36.22 -15.78
N GLY A 422 -7.10 -37.46 -16.13
CA GLY A 422 -7.39 -38.53 -15.16
C GLY A 422 -6.21 -38.84 -14.25
N SER A 423 -4.97 -38.73 -14.74
CA SER A 423 -3.75 -38.92 -13.94
C SER A 423 -3.62 -37.86 -12.84
N ILE A 424 -3.97 -36.60 -13.12
CA ILE A 424 -3.93 -35.48 -12.16
C ILE A 424 -4.86 -35.73 -10.96
N CYS A 425 -6.01 -36.34 -11.19
CA CYS A 425 -7.00 -36.65 -10.16
C CYS A 425 -6.84 -38.04 -9.54
N GLY A 426 -6.04 -38.90 -10.18
CA GLY A 426 -5.68 -40.21 -9.68
C GLY A 426 -4.57 -40.14 -8.63
N GLY A 427 -4.12 -41.32 -8.19
CA GLY A 427 -2.93 -41.43 -7.34
C GLY A 427 -3.00 -40.64 -6.02
N GLY A 428 -1.96 -39.86 -5.73
CA GLY A 428 -1.82 -39.12 -4.47
C GLY A 428 -2.64 -37.83 -4.36
N ASN A 429 -3.33 -37.42 -5.43
CA ASN A 429 -4.19 -36.23 -5.47
C ASN A 429 -5.68 -36.52 -5.27
N LYS A 430 -6.05 -37.80 -5.19
CA LYS A 430 -7.44 -38.27 -5.08
C LYS A 430 -8.21 -37.58 -3.95
N ASP A 431 -7.63 -37.50 -2.76
CA ASP A 431 -8.25 -36.88 -1.59
C ASP A 431 -8.41 -35.34 -1.73
N ILE A 432 -7.65 -34.69 -2.61
CA ILE A 432 -7.69 -33.23 -2.82
C ILE A 432 -8.88 -32.87 -3.70
N PHE A 433 -9.09 -33.61 -4.79
CA PHE A 433 -10.16 -33.35 -5.76
C PHE A 433 -11.49 -34.05 -5.42
N GLU A 434 -11.53 -34.95 -4.43
CA GLU A 434 -12.78 -35.59 -3.93
C GLU A 434 -13.46 -34.85 -2.75
N ARG A 435 -12.83 -33.83 -2.16
CA ARG A 435 -13.42 -33.04 -1.04
C ARG A 435 -14.48 -32.04 -1.50
N ALA A 436 -15.41 -31.72 -0.58
CA ALA A 436 -16.59 -30.86 -0.84
C ALA A 436 -16.30 -29.39 -1.24
N THR A 437 -15.06 -28.90 -1.15
CA THR A 437 -14.49 -27.62 -1.72
C THR A 437 -12.95 -27.60 -1.47
N PRO A 438 -12.07 -26.81 -2.15
CA PRO A 438 -12.20 -25.92 -3.32
C PRO A 438 -11.19 -26.27 -4.44
N ALA A 439 -10.74 -27.53 -4.55
CA ALA A 439 -9.81 -27.88 -5.60
C ALA A 439 -10.49 -27.65 -6.96
N GLN A 440 -9.83 -26.97 -7.89
CA GLN A 440 -10.40 -26.55 -9.17
C GLN A 440 -9.60 -27.13 -10.33
N LEU A 441 -10.21 -28.03 -11.09
CA LEU A 441 -9.67 -28.50 -12.36
C LEU A 441 -10.64 -28.09 -13.46
N VAL A 442 -10.15 -27.30 -14.41
CA VAL A 442 -10.97 -26.68 -15.45
C VAL A 442 -10.33 -26.89 -16.82
N VAL A 443 -11.14 -27.37 -17.77
CA VAL A 443 -10.76 -27.69 -19.15
C VAL A 443 -11.90 -27.32 -20.12
N ASP A 444 -11.62 -27.32 -21.42
CA ASP A 444 -12.63 -27.11 -22.48
C ASP A 444 -13.50 -28.35 -22.71
N CYS A 445 -14.82 -28.16 -22.82
CA CYS A 445 -15.78 -29.28 -22.87
C CYS A 445 -16.70 -29.31 -24.11
N LEU A 446 -16.59 -28.39 -25.08
CA LEU A 446 -17.48 -28.35 -26.27
C LEU A 446 -16.71 -28.35 -27.61
N GLY A 447 -16.90 -29.42 -28.39
CA GLY A 447 -16.32 -29.71 -29.72
C GLY A 447 -16.69 -31.14 -30.16
N GLU A 448 -16.32 -31.60 -31.37
CA GLU A 448 -16.58 -32.98 -31.86
C GLU A 448 -15.79 -34.05 -31.05
N GLU A 449 -16.23 -34.26 -29.80
CA GLU A 449 -15.61 -35.02 -28.70
C GLU A 449 -14.66 -34.18 -27.84
N PRO A 450 -14.70 -34.31 -26.49
CA PRO A 450 -13.90 -33.47 -25.61
C PRO A 450 -12.43 -33.70 -25.97
N ARG A 451 -11.74 -32.65 -26.43
CA ARG A 451 -10.31 -32.73 -26.72
C ARG A 451 -9.54 -33.22 -25.50
N VAL A 452 -10.00 -32.81 -24.31
CA VAL A 452 -9.49 -33.26 -23.02
C VAL A 452 -10.56 -34.04 -22.24
N LEU A 453 -10.32 -35.33 -22.00
CA LEU A 453 -11.14 -36.17 -21.13
C LEU A 453 -10.94 -35.78 -19.66
N CYS A 454 -12.03 -35.44 -18.97
CA CYS A 454 -11.97 -35.00 -17.58
C CYS A 454 -13.09 -35.56 -16.68
N GLU A 455 -12.85 -36.72 -16.09
CA GLU A 455 -13.78 -37.41 -15.19
C GLU A 455 -13.95 -36.71 -13.82
N CYS A 456 -12.99 -35.86 -13.44
CA CYS A 456 -12.89 -35.22 -12.12
C CYS A 456 -12.95 -33.68 -12.14
N CYS A 457 -13.15 -33.06 -13.32
CA CYS A 457 -13.16 -31.60 -13.44
C CYS A 457 -14.26 -31.00 -12.59
N THR A 458 -13.96 -29.88 -11.96
CA THR A 458 -14.94 -29.14 -11.16
C THR A 458 -15.85 -28.31 -12.04
N GLU A 459 -15.27 -27.70 -13.08
CA GLU A 459 -15.96 -26.87 -14.05
C GLU A 459 -15.49 -27.22 -15.46
N CYS A 460 -16.37 -26.98 -16.41
CA CYS A 460 -16.21 -27.19 -17.84
C CYS A 460 -16.53 -25.87 -18.54
N CYS A 461 -15.60 -25.35 -19.35
CA CYS A 461 -15.82 -24.11 -20.10
C CYS A 461 -16.22 -24.40 -21.55
N ASP A 462 -17.09 -23.56 -22.10
CA ASP A 462 -17.35 -23.52 -23.54
C ASP A 462 -16.39 -22.56 -24.24
N GLY A 463 -16.27 -22.69 -25.57
CA GLY A 463 -15.45 -21.79 -26.39
C GLY A 463 -15.89 -20.32 -26.41
N SER A 464 -16.91 -19.95 -25.62
CA SER A 464 -17.29 -18.54 -25.35
C SER A 464 -16.75 -18.03 -24.01
N GLY A 465 -16.00 -18.86 -23.27
CA GLY A 465 -15.47 -18.56 -21.94
C GLY A 465 -16.48 -18.74 -20.81
N THR A 466 -17.66 -19.31 -21.07
CA THR A 466 -18.66 -19.59 -20.02
C THR A 466 -18.39 -20.95 -19.40
N CYS A 467 -18.07 -20.98 -18.10
CA CYS A 467 -17.82 -22.21 -17.36
C CYS A 467 -19.07 -22.66 -16.57
N ARG A 468 -19.32 -23.97 -16.55
CA ARG A 468 -20.43 -24.60 -15.82
C ARG A 468 -19.89 -25.79 -15.00
N PRO A 469 -20.54 -26.18 -13.90
CA PRO A 469 -20.19 -27.40 -13.19
C PRO A 469 -20.14 -28.60 -14.15
N ASN A 470 -19.10 -29.43 -14.03
CA ASN A 470 -18.94 -30.60 -14.90
C ASN A 470 -20.10 -31.59 -14.69
N PRO A 471 -20.93 -31.87 -15.72
CA PRO A 471 -22.07 -32.77 -15.59
C PRO A 471 -21.69 -34.23 -15.31
N GLN A 472 -20.43 -34.62 -15.53
CA GLN A 472 -19.94 -35.97 -15.21
C GLN A 472 -19.56 -36.15 -13.73
N ARG A 473 -19.49 -35.06 -12.96
CA ARG A 473 -19.23 -35.07 -11.51
C ARG A 473 -20.56 -35.16 -10.75
N SER A 474 -21.25 -36.30 -10.87
CA SER A 474 -22.53 -36.57 -10.17
C SER A 474 -22.33 -37.32 -8.86
#